data_AF-A0A4Z1HQX8-F1
#
_entry.id   AF-A0A4Z1HQX8-F1
#
_cell.length_a   1.000
_cell.length_b   1.000
_cell.length_c   1.000
_cell.angle_alpha   90.00
_cell.angle_beta   90.00
_cell.angle_gamma   90.00
#
_symmetry.space_group_name_H-M   'P 1'
#
loop_
_entity.id
_entity.type
_entity.pdbx_description
1 polymer ?
#
loop_
_entity_poly.entity_id
_entity_poly.type
_entity_poly.pdbx_seq_one_letter_code
_entity_poly.pdbx_strand_id
1 'polypeptide(L)'
;MLVSDYGPLIFVLFGGPLKSYSVLTELTRNPRETRRSYEKNWFIFSPTPSSSYIHYELTSSQRTFAKLIGNGFTTTNLTDPNEISCLVDATPEEIALNRYMANATWHQATPALKLILCTRSNNSCISETPDTVFVAAIHRKHKNVLDLSIRYERYFVMWAATSPFSMLAISQHPILFANETTTGWTTDESWDDVPEALSEGRGFWAKLTYTTTIAYAWNREDEDIKDKGVGFLDDEIILSVGVDDHDQVYGRVLVSELLQCLRICPGLL
;
A
#
# COMPACT_ATOMS: atom_id res chain seq x y z
N MET A 1 -13.08 8.13 1.12
CA MET A 1 -13.95 9.31 1.09
C MET A 1 -13.48 10.19 2.23
N LEU A 2 -12.73 11.25 1.94
CA LEU A 2 -12.32 12.22 2.97
C LEU A 2 -13.25 13.42 2.84
N VAL A 3 -14.41 13.30 3.46
CA VAL A 3 -15.24 14.45 3.83
C VAL A 3 -15.18 14.49 5.34
N SER A 4 -14.50 15.49 5.88
CA SER A 4 -14.73 15.92 7.25
C SER A 4 -14.86 17.43 7.18
N ASP A 5 -16.04 17.91 7.58
CA ASP A 5 -16.20 19.25 8.12
C ASP A 5 -15.13 19.48 9.20
N TYR A 6 -14.82 20.75 9.47
CA TYR A 6 -13.79 21.30 10.37
C TYR A 6 -12.46 21.72 9.71
N GLY A 7 -12.39 23.01 9.36
CA GLY A 7 -11.14 23.77 9.20
C GLY A 7 -10.32 23.48 7.93
N PRO A 8 -9.35 24.35 7.59
CA PRO A 8 -8.42 24.06 6.50
C PRO A 8 -7.64 22.77 6.80
N LEU A 9 -7.67 21.83 5.84
CA LEU A 9 -6.84 20.63 5.86
C LEU A 9 -5.36 21.03 5.66
N ILE A 10 -4.67 21.30 6.77
CA ILE A 10 -3.23 21.48 6.77
C ILE A 10 -2.59 20.09 6.72
N PHE A 11 -2.15 19.67 5.55
CA PHE A 11 -1.21 18.56 5.44
C PHE A 11 0.16 19.04 5.94
N VAL A 12 0.46 18.78 7.22
CA VAL A 12 1.85 18.86 7.70
C VAL A 12 2.56 17.60 7.22
N LEU A 13 3.03 17.62 5.97
CA LEU A 13 4.00 16.66 5.49
C LEU A 13 5.32 16.96 6.22
N PHE A 14 5.55 16.29 7.34
CA PHE A 14 6.74 16.51 8.16
C PHE A 14 8.00 16.36 7.30
N GLY A 15 8.77 17.45 7.22
CA GLY A 15 9.98 17.56 6.43
C GLY A 15 9.86 18.52 5.24
N GLY A 16 8.72 18.63 4.56
CA GLY A 16 8.49 19.49 3.38
C GLY A 16 9.00 20.94 3.49
N PRO A 17 9.40 21.69 2.41
CA PRO A 17 9.10 23.12 2.42
C PRO A 17 7.60 23.16 2.69
N LEU A 18 7.14 24.09 3.53
CA LEU A 18 5.73 24.30 3.80
C LEU A 18 4.98 24.48 2.47
N LYS A 19 4.59 23.38 1.82
CA LYS A 19 3.50 23.33 0.85
C LYS A 19 2.27 23.32 1.72
N SER A 20 2.05 24.47 2.35
CA SER A 20 0.85 24.75 3.08
C SER A 20 -0.24 24.91 2.04
N TYR A 21 -1.10 23.91 1.96
CA TYR A 21 -2.36 24.02 1.25
C TYR A 21 -3.30 24.76 2.21
N SER A 22 -3.32 26.09 2.12
CA SER A 22 -4.16 26.94 2.97
C SER A 22 -5.66 26.73 2.73
N VAL A 23 -6.00 26.00 1.67
CA VAL A 23 -7.34 25.56 1.31
C VAL A 23 -7.29 24.12 0.82
N LEU A 24 -8.43 23.43 0.90
CA LEU A 24 -8.60 22.11 0.31
C LEU A 24 -8.18 22.18 -1.17
N THR A 25 -7.17 21.40 -1.51
CA THR A 25 -6.55 21.43 -2.83
C THR A 25 -6.65 20.05 -3.46
N GLU A 26 -7.33 19.97 -4.59
CA GLU A 26 -7.43 18.74 -5.35
C GLU A 26 -6.08 18.40 -6.02
N LEU A 27 -5.58 17.19 -5.79
CA LEU A 27 -4.42 16.69 -6.49
C LEU A 27 -4.80 16.40 -7.93
N THR A 28 -4.00 16.83 -8.90
CA THR A 28 -4.34 16.74 -10.32
C THR A 28 -3.19 16.11 -11.10
N ARG A 29 -3.51 15.08 -11.89
CA ARG A 29 -2.56 14.41 -12.78
C ARG A 29 -2.16 15.32 -13.93
N ASN A 30 -0.91 15.18 -14.36
CA ASN A 30 -0.40 15.78 -15.59
C ASN A 30 0.13 14.69 -16.54
N PRO A 31 -0.09 14.84 -17.86
CA PRO A 31 -0.74 15.97 -18.54
C PRO A 31 -2.29 15.96 -18.41
N ARG A 32 -3.00 16.99 -18.93
CA ARG A 32 -4.43 17.22 -18.65
C ARG A 32 -5.32 16.05 -19.08
N GLU A 33 -4.95 15.37 -20.15
CA GLU A 33 -5.60 14.21 -20.74
C GLU A 33 -5.58 12.97 -19.82
N THR A 34 -4.70 12.92 -18.81
CA THR A 34 -4.66 11.79 -17.85
C THR A 34 -5.50 12.04 -16.60
N ARG A 35 -6.20 13.18 -16.52
CA ARG A 35 -7.05 13.53 -15.38
C ARG A 35 -8.28 12.64 -15.34
N ARG A 36 -8.39 11.90 -14.24
CA ARG A 36 -9.53 11.08 -13.85
C ARG A 36 -9.51 10.96 -12.33
N SER A 37 -10.64 10.62 -11.72
CA SER A 37 -10.72 10.41 -10.27
C SER A 37 -9.66 9.41 -9.80
N TYR A 38 -9.07 9.68 -8.63
CA TYR A 38 -8.21 8.71 -7.97
C TYR A 38 -9.10 7.65 -7.31
N GLU A 39 -9.07 6.42 -7.84
CA GLU A 39 -9.48 5.26 -7.05
C GLU A 39 -8.42 5.01 -5.96
N LYS A 40 -8.72 4.21 -4.92
CA LYS A 40 -7.86 3.90 -3.75
C LYS A 40 -6.53 3.21 -4.16
N ASN A 41 -5.65 3.94 -4.83
CA ASN A 41 -4.43 3.49 -5.51
C ASN A 41 -3.30 4.52 -5.47
N TRP A 42 -3.34 5.42 -4.49
CA TRP A 42 -2.39 6.50 -4.41
C TRP A 42 -1.87 6.72 -3.00
N PHE A 43 -0.63 7.19 -2.93
CA PHE A 43 -0.04 7.70 -1.70
C PHE A 43 0.94 8.81 -2.01
N ILE A 44 1.17 9.67 -1.03
CA ILE A 44 2.19 10.71 -1.07
C ILE A 44 3.38 10.23 -0.25
N PHE A 45 4.58 10.47 -0.75
CA PHE A 45 5.82 10.18 -0.04
C PHE A 45 6.85 11.28 -0.26
N SER A 46 7.72 11.48 0.72
CA SER A 46 8.73 12.54 0.71
C SER A 46 10.10 11.95 1.03
N PRO A 47 10.97 11.71 0.02
CA PRO A 47 12.31 11.18 0.25
C PRO A 47 13.23 12.19 0.93
N THR A 48 13.00 13.48 0.69
CA THR A 48 13.69 14.57 1.37
C THR A 48 12.68 15.56 1.93
N PRO A 49 13.10 16.35 2.92
CA PRO A 49 12.43 17.57 3.31
C PRO A 49 12.04 18.46 2.13
N SER A 50 12.83 18.54 1.07
CA SER A 50 12.57 19.46 -0.04
C SER A 50 11.58 18.96 -1.10
N SER A 51 11.19 17.68 -1.05
CA SER A 51 10.52 17.02 -2.17
C SER A 51 9.43 16.05 -1.74
N SER A 52 8.30 16.10 -2.44
CA SER A 52 7.20 15.17 -2.28
C SER A 52 6.76 14.66 -3.63
N TYR A 53 6.34 13.41 -3.65
CA TYR A 53 5.91 12.66 -4.82
C TYR A 53 4.56 12.03 -4.54
N ILE A 54 3.80 11.80 -5.58
CA ILE A 54 2.56 11.05 -5.54
C ILE A 54 2.69 9.85 -6.48
N HIS A 55 2.41 8.66 -5.95
CA HIS A 55 2.19 7.44 -6.73
C HIS A 55 0.67 7.29 -6.90
N TYR A 56 0.17 6.96 -8.08
CA TYR A 56 -1.28 6.88 -8.31
C TYR A 56 -1.76 5.80 -9.30
N GLU A 57 -0.85 5.01 -9.88
CA GLU A 57 -1.19 3.81 -10.67
C GLU A 57 -0.25 2.68 -10.26
N LEU A 58 -0.80 1.52 -9.97
CA LEU A 58 -0.05 0.31 -9.64
C LEU A 58 -0.75 -0.91 -10.24
N THR A 59 -0.23 -1.39 -11.37
CA THR A 59 -0.71 -2.61 -12.04
C THR A 59 0.47 -3.51 -12.44
N SER A 60 0.17 -4.70 -12.94
CA SER A 60 1.14 -5.62 -13.57
C SER A 60 1.88 -5.01 -14.76
N SER A 61 1.29 -4.01 -15.43
CA SER A 61 1.84 -3.41 -16.64
C SER A 61 2.25 -1.95 -16.50
N GLN A 62 1.79 -1.27 -15.44
CA GLN A 62 1.96 0.17 -15.30
C GLN A 62 2.15 0.59 -13.85
N ARG A 63 3.22 1.34 -13.62
CA ARG A 63 3.42 2.13 -12.41
C ARG A 63 3.58 3.60 -12.79
N THR A 64 2.93 4.49 -12.05
CA THR A 64 3.04 5.93 -12.33
C THR A 64 3.25 6.73 -11.06
N PHE A 65 4.37 7.45 -10.98
CA PHE A 65 4.57 8.47 -9.95
C PHE A 65 5.00 9.80 -10.56
N ALA A 66 4.71 10.89 -9.85
CA ALA A 66 5.06 12.24 -10.27
C ALA A 66 5.44 13.11 -9.08
N LYS A 67 6.30 14.11 -9.31
CA LYS A 67 6.71 15.06 -8.28
C LYS A 67 5.64 16.11 -8.08
N LEU A 68 5.30 16.44 -6.82
CA LEU A 68 4.38 17.52 -6.50
C LEU A 68 5.09 18.88 -6.70
N ILE A 69 4.53 19.73 -7.57
CA ILE A 69 5.11 21.04 -7.91
C ILE A 69 4.37 22.22 -7.25
N GLY A 70 3.17 22.01 -6.70
CA GLY A 70 2.43 23.02 -5.92
C GLY A 70 1.01 23.21 -6.45
N ASN A 71 0.11 23.80 -5.66
CA ASN A 71 -1.30 24.05 -6.03
C ASN A 71 -2.04 22.80 -6.56
N GLY A 72 -1.70 21.61 -6.03
CA GLY A 72 -2.29 20.34 -6.46
C GLY A 72 -1.71 19.76 -7.74
N PHE A 73 -0.80 20.46 -8.43
CA PHE A 73 -0.20 19.99 -9.67
C PHE A 73 1.01 19.08 -9.44
N THR A 74 1.19 18.14 -10.37
CA THR A 74 2.36 17.25 -10.44
C THR A 74 3.21 17.54 -11.68
N THR A 75 4.42 17.00 -11.75
CA THR A 75 5.12 16.81 -13.03
C THR A 75 4.39 15.79 -13.91
N THR A 76 4.91 15.56 -15.12
CA THR A 76 4.63 14.33 -15.88
C THR A 76 5.14 13.10 -15.12
N ASN A 77 4.75 11.91 -15.61
CA ASN A 77 5.24 10.64 -15.10
C ASN A 77 6.77 10.62 -15.03
N LEU A 78 7.29 10.18 -13.88
CA LEU A 78 8.72 10.03 -13.60
C LEU A 78 9.13 8.56 -13.42
N THR A 79 8.21 7.61 -13.57
CA THR A 79 8.54 6.18 -13.65
C THR A 79 9.52 5.95 -14.78
N ASP A 80 10.55 5.14 -14.51
CA ASP A 80 11.51 4.75 -15.52
C ASP A 80 10.80 3.97 -16.64
N PRO A 81 10.94 4.35 -17.92
CA PRO A 81 10.27 3.67 -19.02
C PRO A 81 10.69 2.20 -19.19
N ASN A 82 11.85 1.82 -18.64
CA ASN A 82 12.37 0.46 -18.69
C ASN A 82 12.08 -0.34 -17.41
N GLU A 83 11.33 0.22 -16.45
CA GLU A 83 10.94 -0.49 -15.24
C GLU A 83 10.02 -1.67 -15.57
N ILE A 84 10.47 -2.87 -15.20
CA ILE A 84 9.67 -4.09 -15.29
C ILE A 84 8.93 -4.25 -13.96
N SER A 85 7.59 -4.24 -14.03
CA SER A 85 6.77 -4.57 -12.87
C SER A 85 7.02 -6.01 -12.42
N CYS A 86 7.16 -6.22 -11.12
CA CYS A 86 7.15 -7.57 -10.54
C CYS A 86 5.74 -8.02 -10.14
N LEU A 87 4.70 -7.21 -10.37
CA LEU A 87 3.32 -7.62 -10.16
C LEU A 87 2.90 -8.54 -11.32
N VAL A 88 2.41 -9.72 -10.97
CA VAL A 88 2.02 -10.75 -11.94
C VAL A 88 0.53 -11.01 -11.77
N ASP A 89 -0.20 -10.93 -12.88
CA ASP A 89 -1.61 -11.29 -12.93
C ASP A 89 -1.75 -12.80 -13.12
N ALA A 90 -2.90 -13.35 -12.72
CA ALA A 90 -3.18 -14.77 -12.90
C ALA A 90 -3.20 -15.13 -14.39
N THR A 91 -2.60 -16.25 -14.76
CA THR A 91 -2.58 -16.72 -16.16
C THR A 91 -3.96 -17.26 -16.57
N PRO A 92 -4.26 -17.34 -17.88
CA PRO A 92 -5.49 -17.99 -18.35
C PRO A 92 -5.65 -19.43 -17.86
N GLU A 93 -4.56 -20.18 -17.74
CA GLU A 93 -4.54 -21.56 -17.22
C GLU A 93 -4.89 -21.59 -15.73
N GLU A 94 -4.30 -20.69 -14.93
CA GLU A 94 -4.63 -20.56 -13.50
C GLU A 94 -6.10 -20.18 -13.29
N ILE A 95 -6.64 -19.28 -14.12
CA ILE A 95 -8.04 -18.88 -14.10
C ILE A 95 -8.96 -20.04 -14.53
N ALA A 96 -8.54 -20.84 -15.51
CA ALA A 96 -9.32 -22.02 -15.94
C ALA A 96 -9.40 -23.09 -14.84
N LEU A 97 -8.32 -23.28 -14.08
CA LEU A 97 -8.27 -24.17 -12.92
C LEU A 97 -9.03 -23.60 -11.72
N ASN A 98 -9.00 -22.28 -11.54
CA ASN A 98 -9.67 -21.58 -10.46
C ASN A 98 -10.30 -20.27 -10.94
N ARG A 99 -11.57 -20.34 -11.34
CA ARG A 99 -12.32 -19.18 -11.84
C ARG A 99 -12.43 -18.01 -10.86
N TYR A 100 -12.22 -18.25 -9.56
CA TYR A 100 -12.28 -17.22 -8.52
C TYR A 100 -11.04 -16.30 -8.52
N MET A 101 -10.05 -16.58 -9.37
CA MET A 101 -8.88 -15.73 -9.64
C MET A 101 -9.13 -14.70 -10.75
N ALA A 102 -10.25 -14.80 -11.47
CA ALA A 102 -10.58 -13.88 -12.55
C ALA A 102 -10.78 -12.45 -12.02
N ASN A 103 -10.48 -11.46 -12.86
CA ASN A 103 -10.69 -10.02 -12.58
C ASN A 103 -9.96 -9.51 -11.32
N ALA A 104 -8.91 -10.20 -10.89
CA ALA A 104 -8.02 -9.72 -9.86
C ALA A 104 -7.30 -8.45 -10.34
N THR A 105 -7.21 -7.43 -9.48
CA THR A 105 -6.53 -6.17 -9.80
C THR A 105 -5.59 -5.77 -8.68
N TRP A 106 -4.46 -5.17 -9.01
CA TRP A 106 -3.49 -4.69 -8.03
C TRP A 106 -3.84 -3.27 -7.57
N HIS A 107 -3.69 -3.03 -6.27
CA HIS A 107 -4.00 -1.75 -5.66
C HIS A 107 -2.98 -1.37 -4.59
N GLN A 108 -2.67 -0.08 -4.47
CA GLN A 108 -1.94 0.42 -3.30
C GLN A 108 -2.87 0.37 -2.09
N ALA A 109 -2.43 -0.26 -1.00
CA ALA A 109 -3.25 -0.38 0.21
C ALA A 109 -2.93 0.70 1.25
N THR A 110 -1.64 0.90 1.54
CA THR A 110 -1.20 1.76 2.65
C THR A 110 -0.25 2.85 2.18
N PRO A 111 -0.03 3.91 2.99
CA PRO A 111 1.16 4.74 2.84
C PRO A 111 2.44 3.90 2.93
N ALA A 112 3.54 4.45 2.43
CA ALA A 112 4.85 3.82 2.53
C ALA A 112 5.64 4.35 3.74
N LEU A 113 6.32 3.46 4.46
CA LEU A 113 7.20 3.77 5.57
C LEU A 113 8.66 3.77 5.11
N LYS A 114 9.47 4.70 5.60
CA LYS A 114 10.91 4.70 5.36
C LYS A 114 11.58 3.68 6.28
N LEU A 115 12.43 2.82 5.75
CA LEU A 115 13.12 1.76 6.49
C LEU A 115 14.61 1.80 6.19
N ILE A 116 15.43 1.72 7.23
CA ILE A 116 16.86 1.50 7.17
C ILE A 116 17.09 0.00 7.30
N LEU A 117 17.83 -0.61 6.35
CA LEU A 117 18.11 -2.05 6.31
C LEU A 117 19.23 -2.46 7.28
N CYS A 118 19.20 -1.91 8.49
CA CYS A 118 20.06 -2.25 9.60
C CYS A 118 19.19 -2.57 10.82
N THR A 119 19.75 -3.26 11.81
CA THR A 119 19.19 -3.20 13.17
C THR A 119 19.66 -1.93 13.86
N ARG A 120 18.86 -1.39 14.78
CA ARG A 120 19.19 -0.15 15.51
C ARG A 120 20.49 -0.23 16.30
N SER A 121 20.79 -1.41 16.84
CA SER A 121 21.99 -1.64 17.65
C SER A 121 23.28 -1.78 16.81
N ASN A 122 23.17 -1.89 15.48
CA ASN A 122 24.31 -2.09 14.60
C ASN A 122 24.92 -0.75 14.15
N ASN A 123 25.75 -0.17 15.01
CA ASN A 123 26.40 1.13 14.76
C ASN A 123 27.31 1.12 13.52
N SER A 124 27.96 -0.01 13.19
CA SER A 124 28.77 -0.11 11.98
C SER A 124 27.92 0.06 10.71
N CYS A 125 26.77 -0.63 10.63
CA CYS A 125 25.85 -0.54 9.50
C CYS A 125 25.30 0.89 9.33
N ILE A 126 24.96 1.55 10.44
CA ILE A 126 24.42 2.92 10.43
C ILE A 126 25.49 3.94 10.03
N SER A 127 26.76 3.72 10.39
CA SER A 127 27.86 4.64 10.04
C SER A 127 28.28 4.55 8.57
N GLU A 128 28.00 3.44 7.89
CA GLU A 128 28.40 3.14 6.51
C GLU A 128 27.31 3.49 5.49
N THR A 129 26.69 4.68 5.61
CA THR A 129 25.63 5.15 4.68
C THR A 129 24.56 4.10 4.41
N PRO A 130 23.66 3.84 5.37
CA PRO A 130 22.88 2.63 5.38
C PRO A 130 21.85 2.61 4.25
N ASP A 131 21.67 1.42 3.67
CA ASP A 131 20.66 1.21 2.64
C ASP A 131 19.27 1.54 3.18
N THR A 132 18.58 2.43 2.47
CA THR A 132 17.25 2.91 2.85
C THR A 132 16.26 2.56 1.75
N VAL A 133 15.11 2.03 2.16
CA VAL A 133 14.00 1.69 1.27
C VAL A 133 12.70 2.32 1.77
N PHE A 134 11.68 2.29 0.92
CA PHE A 134 10.30 2.46 1.36
C PHE A 134 9.58 1.12 1.38
N VAL A 135 8.82 0.84 2.43
CA VAL A 135 8.01 -0.37 2.58
C VAL A 135 6.55 -0.01 2.62
N ALA A 136 5.72 -0.77 1.92
CA ALA A 136 4.26 -0.58 1.95
C ALA A 136 3.53 -1.92 1.81
N ALA A 137 2.30 -1.97 2.29
CA ALA A 137 1.37 -3.00 1.90
C ALA A 137 0.65 -2.58 0.60
N ILE A 138 0.51 -3.54 -0.30
CA ILE A 138 -0.33 -3.46 -1.50
C ILE A 138 -1.31 -4.62 -1.47
N HIS A 139 -2.42 -4.49 -2.19
CA HIS A 139 -3.39 -5.57 -2.29
C HIS A 139 -3.56 -6.08 -3.70
N ARG A 140 -3.81 -7.38 -3.83
CA ARG A 140 -4.51 -7.94 -4.98
C ARG A 140 -5.98 -8.12 -4.61
N LYS A 141 -6.85 -7.35 -5.27
CA LYS A 141 -8.29 -7.27 -5.06
C LYS A 141 -9.01 -8.24 -5.97
N HIS A 142 -9.75 -9.17 -5.38
CA HIS A 142 -10.60 -10.13 -6.09
C HIS A 142 -12.05 -9.66 -6.09
N LYS A 143 -12.53 -9.23 -7.26
CA LYS A 143 -13.97 -9.09 -7.51
C LYS A 143 -14.49 -10.47 -7.89
N ASN A 144 -15.24 -11.09 -7.00
CA ASN A 144 -15.67 -12.48 -7.18
C ASN A 144 -16.94 -12.56 -8.04
N VAL A 145 -17.16 -13.73 -8.63
CA VAL A 145 -18.32 -14.03 -9.48
C VAL A 145 -19.62 -14.23 -8.71
N LEU A 146 -19.56 -14.24 -7.37
CA LEU A 146 -20.68 -14.46 -6.47
C LEU A 146 -21.31 -13.15 -5.96
N ASP A 147 -20.84 -11.99 -6.45
CA ASP A 147 -21.24 -10.65 -6.00
C ASP A 147 -21.07 -10.42 -4.48
N LEU A 148 -20.14 -11.16 -3.87
CA LEU A 148 -19.77 -11.02 -2.48
C LEU A 148 -18.82 -9.83 -2.26
N SER A 149 -18.60 -9.49 -0.99
CA SER A 149 -17.59 -8.52 -0.59
C SER A 149 -16.23 -8.83 -1.24
N ILE A 150 -15.46 -7.77 -1.49
CA ILE A 150 -14.15 -7.91 -2.13
C ILE A 150 -13.21 -8.71 -1.21
N ARG A 151 -12.46 -9.66 -1.76
CA ARG A 151 -11.38 -10.33 -1.02
C ARG A 151 -10.04 -9.72 -1.39
N TYR A 152 -9.19 -9.51 -0.40
CA TYR A 152 -7.89 -8.89 -0.59
C TYR A 152 -6.78 -9.84 -0.16
N GLU A 153 -5.85 -10.09 -1.08
CA GLU A 153 -4.56 -10.62 -0.72
C GLU A 153 -3.61 -9.47 -0.39
N ARG A 154 -2.82 -9.62 0.66
CA ARG A 154 -1.92 -8.57 1.14
C ARG A 154 -0.49 -8.92 0.78
N TYR A 155 0.19 -8.05 0.06
CA TYR A 155 1.61 -8.21 -0.26
C TYR A 155 2.39 -7.05 0.34
N PHE A 156 3.63 -7.30 0.73
CA PHE A 156 4.56 -6.25 1.14
C PHE A 156 5.57 -5.99 0.04
N VAL A 157 5.77 -4.73 -0.29
CA VAL A 157 6.69 -4.28 -1.33
C VAL A 157 7.78 -3.40 -0.73
N MET A 158 8.97 -3.51 -1.32
CA MET A 158 10.10 -2.62 -1.09
C MET A 158 10.36 -1.78 -2.33
N TRP A 159 10.42 -0.47 -2.14
CA TRP A 159 10.78 0.51 -3.16
C TRP A 159 12.15 1.10 -2.83
N ALA A 160 12.92 1.46 -3.84
CA ALA A 160 14.11 2.28 -3.62
C ALA A 160 13.71 3.61 -2.95
N ALA A 161 14.47 4.07 -1.94
CA ALA A 161 14.25 5.38 -1.33
C ALA A 161 14.86 6.54 -2.15
N THR A 162 15.48 6.22 -3.28
CA THR A 162 16.09 7.14 -4.23
C THR A 162 15.34 7.10 -5.54
N SER A 163 15.28 8.24 -6.25
CA SER A 163 14.70 8.31 -7.59
C SER A 163 15.42 7.33 -8.53
N PRO A 164 14.72 6.54 -9.37
CA PRO A 164 13.29 6.64 -9.72
C PRO A 164 12.33 5.79 -8.85
N PHE A 165 12.70 5.47 -7.61
CA PHE A 165 11.86 4.74 -6.64
C PHE A 165 11.36 3.40 -7.18
N SER A 166 12.21 2.68 -7.91
CA SER A 166 11.87 1.41 -8.55
C SER A 166 11.40 0.38 -7.52
N MET A 167 10.50 -0.53 -7.93
CA MET A 167 10.17 -1.69 -7.10
C MET A 167 11.40 -2.61 -7.02
N LEU A 168 11.89 -2.83 -5.80
CA LEU A 168 13.07 -3.66 -5.54
C LEU A 168 12.67 -5.11 -5.27
N ALA A 169 11.63 -5.30 -4.46
CA ALA A 169 11.17 -6.61 -4.05
C ALA A 169 9.70 -6.60 -3.64
N ILE A 170 9.08 -7.78 -3.67
CA ILE A 170 7.71 -8.02 -3.19
C ILE A 170 7.67 -9.34 -2.44
N SER A 171 6.78 -9.49 -1.45
CA SER A 171 6.57 -10.78 -0.80
C SER A 171 6.26 -11.87 -1.83
N GLN A 172 6.93 -13.01 -1.70
CA GLN A 172 6.78 -14.14 -2.61
C GLN A 172 5.36 -14.71 -2.52
N HIS A 173 4.78 -14.67 -1.33
CA HIS A 173 3.43 -15.11 -1.02
C HIS A 173 2.62 -13.97 -0.38
N PRO A 174 1.28 -13.97 -0.52
CA PRO A 174 0.44 -13.04 0.20
C PRO A 174 0.45 -13.36 1.71
N ILE A 175 0.31 -12.33 2.52
CA ILE A 175 0.05 -12.43 3.96
C ILE A 175 -1.44 -12.64 4.16
N LEU A 176 -1.76 -13.77 4.75
CA LEU A 176 -3.11 -14.24 4.99
C LEU A 176 -3.41 -14.17 6.48
N PHE A 177 -4.65 -13.86 6.82
CA PHE A 177 -5.13 -14.13 8.16
C PHE A 177 -5.38 -15.63 8.34
N ALA A 178 -5.50 -16.06 9.59
CA ALA A 178 -5.82 -17.44 9.89
C ALA A 178 -7.07 -17.88 9.14
N ASN A 179 -6.98 -19.01 8.44
CA ASN A 179 -8.04 -19.61 7.61
C ASN A 179 -8.43 -18.81 6.35
N GLU A 180 -7.64 -17.83 5.95
CA GLU A 180 -7.85 -17.14 4.68
C GLU A 180 -7.14 -17.87 3.53
N THR A 181 -7.73 -17.80 2.33
CA THR A 181 -7.20 -18.39 1.10
C THR A 181 -6.77 -17.32 0.09
N THR A 182 -5.96 -17.71 -0.88
CA THR A 182 -5.31 -16.83 -1.87
C THR A 182 -6.15 -16.66 -3.14
N THR A 183 -7.48 -16.56 -2.99
CA THR A 183 -8.40 -16.53 -4.13
C THR A 183 -9.61 -15.67 -3.76
N GLY A 184 -10.44 -15.31 -4.75
CA GLY A 184 -11.78 -14.82 -4.45
C GLY A 184 -12.61 -15.81 -3.62
N TRP A 185 -13.75 -15.36 -3.08
CA TRP A 185 -14.68 -16.21 -2.33
C TRP A 185 -15.13 -17.43 -3.14
N THR A 186 -15.05 -18.59 -2.51
CA THR A 186 -15.64 -19.84 -3.02
C THR A 186 -17.04 -20.04 -2.44
N THR A 187 -17.83 -20.92 -3.05
CA THR A 187 -19.16 -21.29 -2.52
C THR A 187 -19.08 -21.89 -1.12
N ASP A 188 -18.05 -22.69 -0.86
CA ASP A 188 -17.90 -23.46 0.37
C ASP A 188 -17.43 -22.57 1.55
N GLU A 189 -16.81 -21.43 1.25
CA GLU A 189 -16.42 -20.39 2.22
C GLU A 189 -17.52 -19.34 2.45
N SER A 190 -18.67 -19.47 1.77
CA SER A 190 -19.75 -18.49 1.82
C SER A 190 -20.92 -19.01 2.65
N TRP A 191 -21.53 -18.13 3.45
CA TRP A 191 -22.69 -18.48 4.26
C TRP A 191 -23.99 -18.02 3.59
N ASP A 192 -24.94 -18.91 3.39
CA ASP A 192 -26.25 -18.62 2.78
C ASP A 192 -27.39 -18.49 3.83
N ASP A 193 -27.11 -18.81 5.09
CA ASP A 193 -28.11 -18.93 6.16
C ASP A 193 -27.92 -17.95 7.33
N VAL A 194 -26.99 -16.99 7.22
CA VAL A 194 -26.78 -15.98 8.28
C VAL A 194 -27.85 -14.88 8.25
N PRO A 195 -28.24 -14.31 9.41
CA PRO A 195 -29.27 -13.27 9.49
C PRO A 195 -29.03 -12.08 8.56
N GLU A 196 -27.78 -11.69 8.39
CA GLU A 196 -27.34 -10.62 7.50
C GLU A 196 -27.69 -10.94 6.04
N ALA A 197 -27.36 -12.15 5.56
CA ALA A 197 -27.68 -12.62 4.20
C ALA A 197 -29.19 -12.56 3.94
N LEU A 198 -29.98 -13.07 4.89
CA LEU A 198 -31.44 -13.10 4.81
C LEU A 198 -32.04 -11.69 4.84
N SER A 199 -31.51 -10.80 5.69
CA SER A 199 -31.99 -9.41 5.81
C SER A 199 -31.67 -8.56 4.57
N GLU A 200 -30.55 -8.84 3.90
CA GLU A 200 -30.12 -8.13 2.69
C GLU A 200 -30.66 -8.78 1.40
N GLY A 201 -31.35 -9.93 1.50
CA GLY A 201 -31.85 -10.69 0.36
C GLY A 201 -30.75 -11.26 -0.53
N ARG A 202 -29.57 -11.52 0.04
CA ARG A 202 -28.39 -12.06 -0.68
C ARG A 202 -28.35 -13.57 -0.54
N GLY A 203 -27.97 -14.26 -1.62
CA GLY A 203 -27.82 -15.72 -1.61
C GLY A 203 -26.56 -16.22 -0.89
N PHE A 204 -25.59 -15.33 -0.65
CA PHE A 204 -24.34 -15.63 0.05
C PHE A 204 -23.88 -14.40 0.85
N TRP A 205 -23.14 -14.63 1.92
CA TRP A 205 -22.55 -13.58 2.76
C TRP A 205 -21.09 -13.91 3.12
N ALA A 206 -20.27 -12.85 3.20
CA ALA A 206 -18.87 -12.94 3.56
C ALA A 206 -18.34 -11.59 4.08
N LYS A 207 -17.43 -11.60 5.05
CA LYS A 207 -16.84 -10.39 5.64
C LYS A 207 -15.66 -9.86 4.85
N LEU A 208 -15.67 -8.55 4.61
CA LEU A 208 -14.57 -7.79 4.02
C LEU A 208 -13.47 -7.58 5.06
N THR A 209 -12.24 -8.00 4.77
CA THR A 209 -11.07 -7.62 5.58
C THR A 209 -9.95 -7.09 4.70
N TYR A 210 -9.28 -6.02 5.14
CA TYR A 210 -8.22 -5.38 4.36
C TYR A 210 -7.25 -4.59 5.24
N THR A 211 -5.99 -4.47 4.82
CA THR A 211 -5.02 -3.63 5.53
C THR A 211 -5.25 -2.16 5.19
N THR A 212 -5.50 -1.35 6.19
CA THR A 212 -5.84 0.08 6.02
C THR A 212 -4.62 0.99 6.10
N THR A 213 -3.71 0.71 7.03
CA THR A 213 -2.51 1.50 7.29
C THR A 213 -1.44 0.68 8.02
N ILE A 214 -0.20 1.14 7.92
CA ILE A 214 0.96 0.62 8.62
C ILE A 214 1.65 1.76 9.37
N ALA A 215 2.23 1.47 10.54
CA ALA A 215 3.02 2.44 11.32
C ALA A 215 4.07 1.72 12.18
N TYR A 216 5.21 2.36 12.48
CA TYR A 216 6.16 1.78 13.43
C TYR A 216 5.59 1.76 14.85
N ALA A 217 5.78 0.64 15.54
CA ALA A 217 5.25 0.36 16.88
C ALA A 217 6.27 0.65 17.98
N TRP A 218 7.14 1.65 17.83
CA TRP A 218 8.15 1.95 18.84
C TRP A 218 7.71 3.05 19.80
N ASN A 219 7.60 2.71 21.08
CA ASN A 219 7.29 3.67 22.13
C ASN A 219 8.58 4.38 22.55
N ARG A 220 8.74 5.65 22.17
CA ARG A 220 9.82 6.51 22.69
C ARG A 220 9.20 7.80 23.18
N GLU A 221 9.12 7.90 24.51
CA GLU A 221 8.53 9.02 25.26
C GLU A 221 9.32 10.33 25.02
N ASP A 222 10.59 10.24 24.56
CA ASP A 222 11.52 11.38 24.52
C ASP A 222 12.21 11.68 23.16
N GLU A 223 11.75 11.14 22.02
CA GLU A 223 12.38 11.39 20.70
C GLU A 223 11.65 12.43 19.83
N ASP A 224 12.40 13.22 19.05
CA ASP A 224 11.88 14.18 18.06
C ASP A 224 10.92 13.42 17.12
N ILE A 225 9.75 14.01 16.86
CA ILE A 225 8.75 13.44 15.95
C ILE A 225 9.33 13.12 14.56
N LYS A 226 10.40 13.82 14.15
CA LYS A 226 11.13 13.54 12.90
C LYS A 226 11.75 12.15 12.85
N ASP A 227 12.20 11.64 13.99
CA ASP A 227 12.83 10.33 14.09
C ASP A 227 11.79 9.20 14.14
N LYS A 228 10.51 9.54 14.30
CA LYS A 228 9.39 8.59 14.33
C LYS A 228 8.93 8.13 12.93
N GLY A 229 9.44 8.77 11.86
CA GLY A 229 9.06 8.47 10.47
C GLY A 229 9.95 7.45 9.76
N VAL A 230 11.03 6.98 10.40
CA VAL A 230 12.05 6.11 9.78
C VAL A 230 12.31 4.93 10.69
N GLY A 231 12.11 3.69 10.23
CA GLY A 231 12.35 2.47 11.03
C GLY A 231 13.63 1.72 10.66
N PHE A 232 13.83 0.59 11.32
CA PHE A 232 14.93 -0.38 11.27
C PHE A 232 14.36 -1.82 11.28
N LEU A 233 15.21 -2.80 11.00
CA LEU A 233 14.80 -4.20 10.83
C LEU A 233 14.36 -4.90 12.12
N ASP A 234 14.81 -4.42 13.27
CA ASP A 234 14.50 -4.93 14.60
C ASP A 234 13.30 -4.24 15.26
N ASP A 235 12.61 -3.34 14.55
CA ASP A 235 11.40 -2.74 15.06
C ASP A 235 10.15 -3.55 14.72
N GLU A 236 9.10 -3.31 15.49
CA GLU A 236 7.77 -3.78 15.18
C GLU A 236 7.02 -2.77 14.30
N ILE A 237 6.23 -3.26 13.34
CA ILE A 237 5.22 -2.47 12.62
C ILE A 237 3.83 -2.86 13.14
N ILE A 238 3.01 -1.86 13.41
CA ILE A 238 1.56 -1.98 13.61
C ILE A 238 0.91 -2.12 12.24
N LEU A 239 0.21 -3.23 12.03
CA LEU A 239 -0.64 -3.48 10.87
C LEU A 239 -2.09 -3.30 11.30
N SER A 240 -2.78 -2.30 10.73
CA SER A 240 -4.21 -2.13 10.96
C SER A 240 -5.03 -2.90 9.92
N VAL A 241 -6.10 -3.52 10.39
CA VAL A 241 -7.02 -4.32 9.58
C VAL A 241 -8.42 -3.75 9.75
N GLY A 242 -8.99 -3.24 8.66
CA GLY A 242 -10.40 -2.87 8.60
C GLY A 242 -11.27 -4.11 8.40
N VAL A 243 -12.42 -4.13 9.06
CA VAL A 243 -13.45 -5.19 8.97
C VAL A 243 -14.77 -4.55 8.58
N ASP A 244 -15.30 -4.92 7.41
CA ASP A 244 -16.59 -4.43 6.85
C ASP A 244 -16.75 -2.90 6.83
N ASP A 245 -15.66 -2.14 6.71
CA ASP A 245 -15.65 -0.67 6.77
C ASP A 245 -16.24 -0.06 8.07
N HIS A 246 -16.51 -0.88 9.09
CA HIS A 246 -17.14 -0.48 10.35
C HIS A 246 -16.24 -0.72 11.56
N ASP A 247 -15.53 -1.85 11.56
CA ASP A 247 -14.70 -2.29 12.66
C ASP A 247 -13.21 -2.27 12.27
N GLN A 248 -12.34 -2.29 13.29
CA GLN A 248 -10.90 -2.33 13.07
C GLN A 248 -10.20 -3.15 14.16
N VAL A 249 -9.15 -3.85 13.76
CA VAL A 249 -8.21 -4.50 14.67
C VAL A 249 -6.78 -4.15 14.24
N TYR A 250 -5.80 -4.41 15.10
CA TYR A 250 -4.41 -4.25 14.73
C TYR A 250 -3.55 -5.40 15.26
N GLY A 251 -2.48 -5.71 14.53
CA GLY A 251 -1.43 -6.62 14.95
C GLY A 251 -0.09 -5.92 14.98
N ARG A 252 0.88 -6.50 15.68
CA ARG A 252 2.29 -6.11 15.62
C ARG A 252 3.10 -7.25 15.02
N VAL A 253 4.08 -6.91 14.19
CA VAL A 253 4.98 -7.87 13.56
C VAL A 253 6.36 -7.26 13.46
N LEU A 254 7.40 -8.07 13.67
CA LEU A 254 8.77 -7.63 13.50
C LEU A 254 9.03 -7.34 12.00
N VAL A 255 9.67 -6.21 11.69
CA VAL A 255 9.96 -5.80 10.31
C VAL A 255 10.76 -6.88 9.59
N SER A 256 11.80 -7.42 10.24
CA SER A 256 12.62 -8.47 9.64
C SER A 256 11.82 -9.73 9.34
N GLU A 257 10.88 -10.15 10.19
CA GLU A 257 9.99 -11.28 9.91
C GLU A 257 9.05 -11.01 8.74
N LEU A 258 8.48 -9.81 8.69
CA LEU A 258 7.59 -9.38 7.62
C LEU A 258 8.27 -9.40 6.23
N LEU A 259 9.60 -9.18 6.20
CA LEU A 259 10.41 -9.05 4.98
C LEU A 259 11.32 -10.25 4.69
N GLN A 260 11.18 -11.38 5.40
CA GLN A 260 12.06 -12.55 5.22
C GLN A 260 11.89 -13.26 3.87
N CYS A 261 10.68 -13.31 3.31
CA CYS A 261 10.35 -14.09 2.11
C CYS A 261 10.00 -13.21 0.91
N LEU A 262 10.90 -12.31 0.55
CA LEU A 262 10.73 -11.44 -0.61
C LEU A 262 11.33 -12.08 -1.87
N ARG A 263 10.66 -11.90 -3.01
CA ARG A 263 11.23 -12.11 -4.34
C ARG A 263 11.74 -10.79 -4.89
N ILE A 264 12.93 -10.82 -5.48
CA ILE A 264 13.55 -9.66 -6.13
C ILE A 264 12.77 -9.33 -7.40
N CYS A 265 12.49 -8.05 -7.59
CA CYS A 265 11.84 -7.56 -8.80
C CYS A 265 12.88 -7.44 -9.92
N PRO A 266 12.51 -7.70 -11.19
CA PRO A 266 13.48 -7.70 -12.29
C PRO A 266 14.22 -6.36 -12.48
N GLY A 267 13.63 -5.25 -12.00
CA GLY A 267 14.26 -3.93 -12.04
C GLY A 267 14.11 -3.27 -13.41
N LEU A 268 15.22 -2.95 -14.06
CA LEU A 268 15.27 -2.28 -15.36
C LEU A 268 15.70 -3.28 -16.45
N LEU A 269 15.09 -3.19 -17.63
CA LEU A 269 15.61 -3.81 -18.87
C LEU A 269 16.86 -3.11 -19.39
#